data_AF-A0A7C5ZW00-F1
#
_entry.id   AF-A0A7C5ZW00-F1
#
_cell.length_a   1.000
_cell.length_b   1.000
_cell.length_c   1.000
_cell.angle_alpha   90.00
_cell.angle_beta   90.00
_cell.angle_gamma   90.00
#
_symmetry.space_group_name_H-M   'P 1'
#
loop_
_entity.id
_entity.type
_entity.pdbx_description
1 polymer ?
#
loop_
_entity_poly.entity_id
_entity_poly.type
_entity_poly.pdbx_seq_one_letter_code
_entity_poly.pdbx_strand_id
1 'polypeptide(L)'
;MKIIRFLLPLAVIAAFTATAPAQKPRKTPPTPKVVTSTNLPADGELKAGAEKVSIQIKNVTKFIFVLGGVASGIESIDKDPKAAKAALDANSANKQAVMQAIRNLRAGIAALEVDFRVKPALKKYLPQIQGITDLVAQSEDLAAAGRFSDSGKPLLTVVEKLADTLAAIP
;
A
#
# COMPACT_ATOMS: atom_id res chain seq x y z
N MET A 1 -5.57 26.07 62.70
CA MET A 1 -6.60 25.16 63.26
C MET A 1 -7.13 24.33 62.10
N LYS A 2 -7.29 23.01 62.11
CA LYS A 2 -6.99 21.90 63.02
C LYS A 2 -6.93 20.66 62.11
N ILE A 3 -5.91 19.84 62.29
CA ILE A 3 -5.64 18.57 61.60
C ILE A 3 -6.41 17.47 62.34
N ILE A 4 -7.09 16.58 61.62
CA ILE A 4 -7.69 15.32 62.11
C ILE A 4 -7.61 14.38 60.88
N ARG A 5 -6.81 13.30 60.72
CA ARG A 5 -6.28 12.21 61.58
C ARG A 5 -7.35 11.39 62.30
N PHE A 6 -7.84 10.32 61.67
CA PHE A 6 -8.30 9.07 62.31
C PHE A 6 -8.28 7.96 61.23
N LEU A 7 -7.31 7.03 61.24
CA LEU A 7 -7.19 5.79 62.04
C LEU A 7 -8.06 4.63 61.54
N LEU A 8 -7.34 3.61 61.08
CA LEU A 8 -7.70 2.23 60.72
C LEU A 8 -8.19 1.43 61.95
N PRO A 9 -9.07 0.42 61.76
CA PRO A 9 -8.67 -0.97 62.05
C PRO A 9 -9.20 -1.97 61.00
N LEU A 10 -8.37 -2.85 60.45
CA LEU A 10 -8.12 -4.25 60.88
C LEU A 10 -9.37 -5.15 60.88
N ALA A 11 -9.52 -5.98 59.84
CA ALA A 11 -10.21 -7.28 59.94
C ALA A 11 -9.67 -8.25 58.87
N VAL A 12 -9.03 -9.31 59.37
CA VAL A 12 -8.45 -10.45 58.67
C VAL A 12 -9.55 -11.46 58.34
N ILE A 13 -9.71 -11.86 57.07
CA ILE A 13 -10.30 -13.16 56.72
C ILE A 13 -9.49 -13.76 55.58
N ALA A 14 -8.80 -14.85 55.91
CA ALA A 14 -8.12 -15.74 55.00
C ALA A 14 -9.16 -16.60 54.25
N ALA A 15 -9.02 -16.68 52.93
CA ALA A 15 -9.61 -17.75 52.14
C ALA A 15 -8.60 -18.17 51.06
N PHE A 16 -7.77 -19.15 51.43
CA PHE A 16 -7.00 -19.94 50.48
C PHE A 16 -7.98 -20.69 49.57
N THR A 17 -7.99 -20.38 48.29
CA THR A 17 -8.55 -21.27 47.26
C THR A 17 -7.40 -21.76 46.39
N ALA A 18 -6.93 -22.96 46.72
CA ALA A 18 -6.01 -23.71 45.89
C ALA A 18 -6.77 -24.14 44.62
N THR A 19 -6.46 -23.51 43.49
CA THR A 19 -6.86 -24.01 42.17
C THR A 19 -5.65 -24.69 41.54
N ALA A 20 -5.69 -26.02 41.50
CA ALA A 20 -4.73 -26.84 40.80
C ALA A 20 -4.96 -26.71 39.28
N PRO A 21 -3.98 -26.25 38.47
CA PRO A 21 -4.09 -26.39 37.03
C PRO A 21 -3.79 -27.84 36.63
N ALA A 22 -4.83 -28.55 36.20
CA ALA A 22 -4.72 -29.85 35.56
C ALA A 22 -3.76 -29.80 34.35
N GLN A 23 -2.73 -30.63 34.36
CA GLN A 23 -1.79 -30.78 33.26
C GLN A 23 -2.50 -31.38 32.04
N LYS A 24 -2.76 -30.57 31.02
CA LYS A 24 -3.14 -31.05 29.68
C LYS A 24 -1.92 -31.73 29.04
N PRO A 25 -2.07 -32.92 28.41
CA PRO A 25 -0.99 -33.53 27.65
C PRO A 25 -0.58 -32.60 26.50
N ARG A 26 0.71 -32.28 26.47
CA ARG A 26 1.37 -31.43 25.47
C ARG A 26 1.30 -32.12 24.11
N LYS A 27 0.37 -31.70 23.25
CA LYS A 27 0.45 -31.98 21.81
C LYS A 27 1.66 -31.22 21.27
N THR A 28 2.65 -31.96 20.78
CA THR A 28 3.76 -31.43 20.00
C THR A 28 3.18 -30.63 18.82
N PRO A 29 3.59 -29.37 18.61
CA PRO A 29 3.23 -28.68 17.39
C PRO A 29 3.84 -29.45 16.21
N PRO A 30 3.10 -29.65 15.09
CA PRO A 30 3.68 -30.17 13.88
C PRO A 30 4.85 -29.28 13.49
N THR A 31 6.02 -29.89 13.26
CA THR A 31 7.16 -29.20 12.68
C THR A 31 6.67 -28.43 11.44
N PRO A 32 7.02 -27.14 11.29
CA PRO A 32 6.66 -26.41 10.09
C PRO A 32 7.25 -27.16 8.91
N LYS A 33 6.38 -27.67 8.03
CA LYS A 33 6.80 -28.11 6.71
C LYS A 33 7.53 -26.91 6.13
N VAL A 34 8.84 -27.05 5.92
CA VAL A 34 9.59 -26.13 5.08
C VAL A 34 8.80 -26.04 3.79
N VAL A 35 8.15 -24.90 3.57
CA VAL A 35 7.51 -24.61 2.30
C VAL A 35 8.68 -24.48 1.35
N THR A 36 9.03 -25.58 0.67
CA THR A 36 9.91 -25.54 -0.47
C THR A 36 9.21 -24.62 -1.45
N SER A 37 9.68 -23.36 -1.53
CA SER A 37 9.30 -22.44 -2.58
C SER A 37 9.36 -23.23 -3.86
N THR A 38 8.20 -23.46 -4.48
CA THR A 38 8.12 -24.18 -5.73
C THR A 38 8.81 -23.29 -6.75
N ASN A 39 10.11 -23.46 -6.92
CA ASN A 39 10.88 -22.72 -7.92
C ASN A 39 10.26 -23.09 -9.26
N LEU A 40 9.53 -22.15 -9.83
CA LEU A 40 9.10 -22.26 -11.21
C LEU A 40 10.38 -22.38 -12.06
N PRO A 41 10.35 -23.14 -13.16
CA PRO A 41 11.37 -23.02 -14.18
C PRO A 41 11.57 -21.53 -14.53
N ALA A 42 12.79 -21.13 -14.87
CA ALA A 42 13.12 -19.72 -15.14
C ALA A 42 12.14 -19.08 -16.14
N ASP A 43 11.74 -19.80 -17.19
CA ASP A 43 10.76 -19.35 -18.17
C ASP A 43 9.36 -19.09 -17.57
N GLY A 44 8.96 -19.89 -16.58
CA GLY A 44 7.73 -19.69 -15.83
C GLY A 44 7.78 -18.44 -14.95
N GLU A 45 8.91 -18.19 -14.30
CA GLU A 45 9.11 -16.95 -13.53
C GLU A 45 9.09 -15.71 -14.43
N LEU A 46 9.72 -15.79 -15.61
CA LEU A 46 9.75 -14.72 -16.60
C LEU A 46 8.35 -14.38 -17.10
N LYS A 47 7.57 -15.39 -17.53
CA LYS A 47 6.19 -15.21 -17.98
C LYS A 47 5.30 -14.61 -16.89
N ALA A 48 5.38 -15.12 -15.66
CA ALA A 48 4.63 -14.58 -14.54
C ALA A 48 5.04 -13.14 -14.20
N GLY A 49 6.34 -12.81 -14.32
CA GLY A 49 6.84 -11.45 -14.18
C GLY A 49 6.29 -10.51 -15.25
N ALA A 50 6.38 -10.90 -16.53
CA ALA A 50 5.83 -10.16 -17.66
C ALA A 50 4.32 -9.91 -17.52
N GLU A 51 3.56 -10.92 -17.09
CA GLU A 51 2.14 -10.79 -16.83
C GLU A 51 1.86 -9.72 -15.76
N LYS A 52 2.57 -9.77 -14.62
CA LYS A 52 2.43 -8.74 -13.57
C LYS A 52 2.80 -7.35 -14.05
N VAL A 53 3.87 -7.19 -14.83
CA VAL A 53 4.24 -5.91 -15.46
C VAL A 53 3.10 -5.41 -16.34
N SER A 54 2.56 -6.27 -17.20
CA SER A 54 1.46 -5.91 -18.12
C SER A 54 0.20 -5.46 -17.38
N ILE A 55 -0.11 -6.10 -16.24
CA ILE A 55 -1.23 -5.71 -15.38
C ILE A 55 -0.99 -4.31 -14.80
N GLN A 56 0.22 -4.02 -14.32
CA GLN A 56 0.53 -2.69 -13.79
C GLN A 56 0.49 -1.61 -14.87
N ILE A 57 0.98 -1.87 -16.08
CA ILE A 57 0.82 -0.96 -17.23
C ILE A 57 -0.65 -0.61 -17.44
N LYS A 58 -1.52 -1.61 -17.49
CA LYS A 58 -2.97 -1.41 -17.68
C LYS A 58 -3.58 -0.59 -16.54
N ASN A 59 -3.23 -0.88 -15.30
CA ASN A 59 -3.76 -0.18 -14.13
C ASN A 59 -3.33 1.29 -14.12
N VAL A 60 -2.04 1.56 -14.32
CA VAL A 60 -1.50 2.93 -14.34
C VAL A 60 -2.07 3.71 -15.51
N THR A 61 -2.12 3.13 -16.71
CA THR A 61 -2.68 3.81 -17.90
C THR A 61 -4.15 4.15 -17.74
N LYS A 62 -4.97 3.21 -17.22
CA LYS A 62 -6.39 3.46 -16.93
C LYS A 62 -6.56 4.58 -15.92
N PHE A 63 -5.73 4.59 -14.87
CA PHE A 63 -5.77 5.65 -13.88
C PHE A 63 -5.43 7.01 -14.50
N ILE A 64 -4.35 7.11 -15.29
CA ILE A 64 -3.98 8.36 -15.97
C ILE A 64 -5.11 8.87 -16.87
N PHE A 65 -5.76 7.98 -17.63
CA PHE A 65 -6.89 8.33 -18.49
C PHE A 65 -8.05 8.93 -17.70
N VAL A 66 -8.44 8.31 -16.58
CA VAL A 66 -9.50 8.81 -15.71
C VAL A 66 -9.08 10.12 -15.03
N LEU A 67 -7.84 10.19 -14.54
CA LEU A 67 -7.27 11.37 -13.89
C LEU A 67 -7.33 12.58 -14.82
N GLY A 68 -6.98 12.42 -16.11
CA GLY A 68 -7.04 13.50 -17.09
C GLY A 68 -8.42 14.15 -17.23
N GLY A 69 -9.50 13.38 -17.04
CA GLY A 69 -10.86 13.90 -17.10
C GLY A 69 -11.31 14.64 -15.83
N VAL A 70 -10.78 14.29 -14.66
CA VAL A 70 -11.25 14.84 -13.37
C VAL A 70 -10.31 15.88 -12.77
N ALA A 71 -9.01 15.83 -13.08
CA ALA A 71 -7.98 16.61 -12.43
C ALA A 71 -8.20 18.13 -12.52
N SER A 72 -8.45 18.65 -13.74
CA SER A 72 -8.68 20.08 -13.93
C SER A 72 -9.98 20.55 -13.26
N GLY A 73 -11.01 19.69 -13.23
CA GLY A 73 -12.25 19.97 -12.52
C GLY A 73 -12.04 20.10 -11.01
N ILE A 74 -11.22 19.21 -10.43
CA ILE A 74 -10.87 19.26 -9.01
C ILE A 74 -10.20 20.59 -8.65
N GLU A 75 -9.21 20.99 -9.45
CA GLU A 75 -8.46 22.23 -9.23
C GLU A 75 -9.29 23.48 -9.47
N SER A 76 -10.23 23.43 -10.42
CA SER A 76 -11.09 24.56 -10.75
C SER A 76 -12.09 24.85 -9.63
N ILE A 77 -12.71 23.80 -9.07
CA ILE A 77 -13.64 23.93 -7.94
C ILE A 77 -12.91 24.45 -6.69
N ASP A 78 -11.67 24.02 -6.45
CA ASP A 78 -10.86 24.52 -5.33
C ASP A 78 -10.54 26.00 -5.40
N LYS A 79 -10.40 26.53 -6.62
CA LYS A 79 -10.08 27.93 -6.86
C LYS A 79 -11.33 28.80 -6.96
N ASP A 80 -12.52 28.21 -7.00
CA ASP A 80 -13.77 28.95 -7.12
C ASP A 80 -14.32 29.36 -5.74
N PRO A 81 -14.24 30.65 -5.36
CA PRO A 81 -14.75 31.14 -4.08
C PRO A 81 -16.30 31.12 -4.00
N LYS A 82 -16.99 30.90 -5.13
CA LYS A 82 -18.45 30.87 -5.23
C LYS A 82 -19.00 29.44 -5.37
N ALA A 83 -18.14 28.43 -5.31
CA ALA A 83 -18.56 27.05 -5.42
C ALA A 83 -19.63 26.70 -4.37
N ALA A 84 -20.73 26.11 -4.82
CA ALA A 84 -21.78 25.64 -3.93
C ALA A 84 -21.23 24.56 -2.98
N LYS A 85 -21.75 24.49 -1.76
CA LYS A 85 -21.33 23.50 -0.75
C LYS A 85 -21.35 22.06 -1.29
N ALA A 86 -22.40 21.69 -2.02
CA ALA A 86 -22.50 20.37 -2.64
C ALA A 86 -21.36 20.06 -3.63
N ALA A 87 -20.88 21.07 -4.38
CA ALA A 87 -19.75 20.93 -5.29
C ALA A 87 -18.43 20.77 -4.51
N LEU A 88 -18.25 21.51 -3.42
CA LEU A 88 -17.08 21.38 -2.54
C LEU A 88 -17.01 20.01 -1.85
N ASP A 89 -18.15 19.49 -1.41
CA ASP A 89 -18.24 18.17 -0.78
C ASP A 89 -17.91 17.06 -1.81
N ALA A 90 -18.51 17.13 -3.01
CA ALA A 90 -18.20 16.22 -4.11
C ALA A 90 -16.71 16.31 -4.52
N ASN A 91 -16.15 17.52 -4.53
CA ASN A 91 -14.74 17.72 -4.86
C ASN A 91 -13.82 17.06 -3.82
N SER A 92 -14.14 17.21 -2.55
CA SER A 92 -13.40 16.57 -1.46
C SER A 92 -13.41 15.04 -1.58
N ALA A 93 -14.55 14.45 -1.96
CA ALA A 93 -14.65 13.02 -2.24
C ALA A 93 -13.79 12.60 -3.45
N ASN A 94 -13.80 13.38 -4.53
CA ASN A 94 -12.96 13.13 -5.71
C ASN A 94 -11.47 13.16 -5.36
N LYS A 95 -11.02 14.15 -4.59
CA LYS A 95 -9.63 14.22 -4.10
C LYS A 95 -9.24 12.97 -3.32
N GLN A 96 -10.08 12.56 -2.38
CA GLN A 96 -9.84 11.36 -1.59
C GLN A 96 -9.77 10.11 -2.46
N ALA A 97 -10.66 9.97 -3.45
CA ALA A 97 -10.66 8.86 -4.39
C ALA A 97 -9.37 8.82 -5.22
N VAL A 98 -8.92 9.98 -5.74
CA VAL A 98 -7.67 10.08 -6.49
C VAL A 98 -6.46 9.73 -5.61
N MET A 99 -6.38 10.29 -4.40
CA MET A 99 -5.29 9.97 -3.46
C MET A 99 -5.26 8.49 -3.11
N GLN A 100 -6.43 7.88 -2.84
CA GLN A 100 -6.51 6.46 -2.54
C GLN A 100 -6.11 5.60 -3.74
N ALA A 101 -6.50 5.99 -4.96
CA ALA A 101 -6.09 5.30 -6.17
C ALA A 101 -4.57 5.34 -6.38
N ILE A 102 -3.91 6.49 -6.15
CA ILE A 102 -2.45 6.61 -6.24
C ILE A 102 -1.77 5.70 -5.20
N ARG A 103 -2.28 5.65 -3.97
CA ARG A 103 -1.75 4.73 -2.93
C ARG A 103 -1.90 3.27 -3.29
N ASN A 104 -3.03 2.90 -3.89
CA ASN A 104 -3.26 1.53 -4.37
C ASN A 104 -2.29 1.17 -5.50
N LEU A 105 -2.03 2.09 -6.43
CA LEU A 105 -1.01 1.92 -7.46
C LEU A 105 0.38 1.75 -6.84
N ARG A 106 0.74 2.59 -5.87
CA ARG A 106 2.03 2.52 -5.16
C ARG A 106 2.25 1.14 -4.54
N ALA A 107 1.23 0.59 -3.89
CA ALA A 107 1.31 -0.74 -3.30
C ALA A 107 1.54 -1.84 -4.37
N GLY A 108 0.80 -1.79 -5.49
CA GLY A 108 0.98 -2.75 -6.59
C GLY A 108 2.36 -2.66 -7.25
N ILE A 109 2.87 -1.44 -7.43
CA ILE A 109 4.18 -1.16 -8.01
C ILE A 109 5.32 -1.57 -7.06
N ALA A 110 5.20 -1.27 -5.76
CA ALA A 110 6.17 -1.71 -4.76
C ALA A 110 6.25 -3.25 -4.68
N ALA A 111 5.12 -3.93 -4.73
CA ALA A 111 5.08 -5.40 -4.78
C ALA A 111 5.79 -5.96 -6.02
N LEU A 112 5.65 -5.29 -7.17
CA LEU A 112 6.35 -5.65 -8.40
C LEU A 112 7.88 -5.48 -8.27
N GLU A 113 8.35 -4.37 -7.72
CA GLU A 113 9.79 -4.17 -7.49
C GLU A 113 10.37 -5.22 -6.53
N VAL A 114 9.62 -5.59 -5.49
CA VAL A 114 10.01 -6.66 -4.57
C VAL A 114 10.12 -7.99 -5.32
N ASP A 115 9.14 -8.35 -6.14
CA ASP A 115 9.16 -9.58 -6.94
C ASP A 115 10.41 -9.67 -7.83
N PHE A 116 10.75 -8.57 -8.51
CA PHE A 116 11.95 -8.50 -9.36
C PHE A 116 13.24 -8.60 -8.55
N ARG A 117 13.24 -8.11 -7.31
CA ARG A 117 14.39 -8.19 -6.43
C ARG A 117 14.60 -9.60 -5.87
N VAL A 118 13.53 -10.35 -5.58
CA VAL A 118 13.64 -11.65 -4.91
C VAL A 118 13.72 -12.82 -5.89
N LYS A 119 13.12 -12.73 -7.07
CA LYS A 119 13.10 -13.82 -8.06
C LYS A 119 14.36 -13.83 -8.92
N PRO A 120 15.16 -14.91 -8.93
CA PRO A 120 16.43 -14.96 -9.64
C PRO A 120 16.32 -14.62 -11.13
N ALA A 121 15.29 -15.11 -11.82
CA ALA A 121 15.12 -14.87 -13.24
C ALA A 121 14.77 -13.40 -13.58
N LEU A 122 14.15 -12.68 -12.65
CA LEU A 122 13.71 -11.29 -12.83
C LEU A 122 14.77 -10.26 -12.41
N LYS A 123 15.72 -10.62 -11.55
CA LYS A 123 16.74 -9.70 -11.01
C LYS A 123 17.49 -8.92 -12.08
N LYS A 124 17.77 -9.53 -13.23
CA LYS A 124 18.49 -8.87 -14.34
C LYS A 124 17.73 -7.69 -14.96
N TYR A 125 16.41 -7.62 -14.79
CA TYR A 125 15.57 -6.53 -15.28
C TYR A 125 15.26 -5.48 -14.21
N LEU A 126 15.63 -5.73 -12.95
CA LEU A 126 15.41 -4.80 -11.85
C LEU A 126 15.91 -3.37 -12.15
N PRO A 127 17.08 -3.15 -12.80
CA PRO A 127 17.54 -1.80 -13.12
C PRO A 127 16.57 -0.99 -14.00
N GLN A 128 15.76 -1.65 -14.84
CA GLN A 128 14.80 -0.97 -15.72
C GLN A 128 13.64 -0.38 -14.92
N ILE A 129 13.10 -1.15 -13.98
CA ILE A 129 12.00 -0.73 -13.12
C ILE A 129 12.45 -0.01 -11.85
N GLN A 130 13.74 0.03 -11.52
CA GLN A 130 14.17 0.65 -10.27
C GLN A 130 13.71 2.12 -10.17
N GLY A 131 13.16 2.48 -9.01
CA GLY A 131 12.72 3.83 -8.68
C GLY A 131 11.30 4.15 -9.14
N ILE A 132 10.56 3.19 -9.72
CA ILE A 132 9.17 3.44 -10.10
C ILE A 132 8.27 3.68 -8.90
N THR A 133 8.57 3.08 -7.74
CA THR A 133 7.83 3.37 -6.50
C THR A 133 8.00 4.83 -6.07
N ASP A 134 9.18 5.41 -6.28
CA ASP A 134 9.46 6.81 -5.96
C ASP A 134 8.73 7.76 -6.92
N LEU A 135 8.59 7.39 -8.20
CA LEU A 135 7.78 8.15 -9.16
C LEU A 135 6.29 8.15 -8.76
N VAL A 136 5.76 7.04 -8.28
CA VAL A 136 4.38 7.01 -7.75
C VAL A 136 4.26 7.85 -6.48
N ALA A 137 5.29 7.85 -5.61
CA ALA A 137 5.30 8.72 -4.44
C ALA A 137 5.31 10.20 -4.84
N GLN A 138 6.09 10.60 -5.85
CA GLN A 138 6.05 11.96 -6.39
C GLN A 138 4.68 12.34 -6.95
N SER A 139 3.98 11.41 -7.61
CA SER A 139 2.58 11.60 -8.01
C SER A 139 1.67 11.84 -6.80
N GLU A 140 1.85 11.08 -5.72
CA GLU A 140 1.09 11.26 -4.47
C GLU A 140 1.34 12.64 -3.86
N ASP A 141 2.60 13.08 -3.79
CA ASP A 141 2.99 14.38 -3.25
C ASP A 141 2.40 15.55 -4.05
N LEU A 142 2.40 15.46 -5.38
CA LEU A 142 1.78 16.45 -6.26
C LEU A 142 0.27 16.55 -6.03
N ALA A 143 -0.41 15.40 -5.92
CA ALA A 143 -1.84 15.37 -5.64
C ALA A 143 -2.15 15.91 -4.23
N ALA A 144 -1.32 15.59 -3.23
CA ALA A 144 -1.44 16.15 -1.88
C ALA A 144 -1.24 17.67 -1.84
N ALA A 145 -0.41 18.21 -2.72
CA ALA A 145 -0.22 19.65 -2.92
C ALA A 145 -1.34 20.32 -3.75
N GLY A 146 -2.41 19.59 -4.09
CA GLY A 146 -3.53 20.11 -4.88
C GLY A 146 -3.24 20.20 -6.38
N ARG A 147 -2.12 19.66 -6.86
CA ARG A 147 -1.73 19.66 -8.29
C ARG A 147 -2.11 18.36 -8.96
N PHE A 148 -3.42 18.09 -9.05
CA PHE A 148 -3.98 16.85 -9.60
C PHE A 148 -3.71 16.66 -11.09
N SER A 149 -3.57 17.75 -11.84
CA SER A 149 -3.26 17.69 -13.27
C SER A 149 -1.81 17.28 -13.50
N ASP A 150 -0.92 17.76 -12.62
CA ASP A 150 0.51 17.45 -12.69
C ASP A 150 0.85 16.08 -12.09
N SER A 151 0.04 15.56 -11.16
CA SER A 151 0.29 14.26 -10.53
C SER A 151 0.27 13.09 -11.52
N GLY A 152 -0.37 13.23 -12.68
CA GLY A 152 -0.32 12.22 -13.73
C GLY A 152 1.06 12.10 -14.42
N LYS A 153 1.89 13.14 -14.37
CA LYS A 153 3.16 13.18 -15.14
C LYS A 153 4.18 12.12 -14.70
N PRO A 154 4.50 11.96 -13.40
CA PRO A 154 5.39 10.89 -12.97
C PRO A 154 4.88 9.49 -13.33
N LEU A 155 3.55 9.31 -13.38
CA LEU A 155 2.95 8.03 -13.72
C LEU A 155 3.12 7.65 -15.19
N LEU A 156 3.27 8.63 -16.10
CA LEU A 156 3.63 8.35 -17.50
C LEU A 156 5.01 7.71 -17.57
N THR A 157 5.99 8.24 -16.83
CA THR A 157 7.34 7.65 -16.75
C THR A 157 7.32 6.25 -16.12
N VAL A 158 6.40 5.99 -15.18
CA VAL A 158 6.18 4.61 -14.68
C VAL A 158 5.70 3.70 -15.80
N VAL A 159 4.74 4.14 -16.63
CA VAL A 159 4.26 3.35 -17.79
C VAL A 159 5.39 3.07 -18.77
N GLU A 160 6.21 4.07 -19.10
CA GLU A 160 7.36 3.92 -20.00
C GLU A 160 8.34 2.85 -19.48
N LYS A 161 8.79 2.97 -18.23
CA LYS A 161 9.70 2.00 -17.62
C LYS A 161 9.13 0.58 -17.57
N LEU A 162 7.84 0.45 -17.26
CA LEU A 162 7.17 -0.84 -17.25
C LEU A 162 7.06 -1.43 -18.66
N ALA A 163 6.74 -0.61 -19.67
CA ALA A 163 6.66 -1.03 -21.06
C ALA A 163 8.03 -1.49 -21.59
N ASP A 164 9.09 -0.73 -21.30
CA ASP A 164 10.48 -1.09 -21.68
C ASP A 164 10.90 -2.41 -21.02
N THR A 165 10.52 -2.61 -19.76
CA THR A 165 10.78 -3.85 -19.04
C THR A 165 10.03 -5.02 -19.66
N LEU A 166 8.76 -4.82 -20.02
CA LEU A 166 7.96 -5.85 -20.68
C LEU A 166 8.55 -6.25 -22.04
N ALA A 167 9.04 -5.27 -22.80
CA ALA A 167 9.69 -5.51 -24.09
C ALA A 167 11.04 -6.23 -23.97
N ALA A 168 11.73 -6.08 -22.84
CA ALA A 168 13.01 -6.72 -22.58
C ALA A 168 12.90 -8.16 -22.07
N ILE A 169 11.74 -8.54 -21.51
CA ILE A 169 11.49 -9.92 -21.07
C ILE A 169 11.16 -10.79 -22.31
N PRO A 170 11.87 -11.91 -22.52
CA PRO A 170 11.66 -12.81 -23.66
C PRO A 170 10.40 -13.67 -23.53
#